data_AF-A0A0Q7S041-F1
#
_entry.id   AF-A0A0Q7S041-F1
#
_cell.length_a   1.000
_cell.length_b   1.000
_cell.length_c   1.000
_cell.angle_alpha   90.00
_cell.angle_beta   90.00
_cell.angle_gamma   90.00
#
_symmetry.space_group_name_H-M   'P 1'
#
loop_
_entity.id
_entity.type
_entity.pdbx_description
1 polymer ?
#
loop_
_entity_poly.entity_id
_entity_poly.type
_entity_poly.pdbx_seq_one_letter_code
_entity_poly.pdbx_strand_id
1 'polypeptide(L)'
;MQCVGALLLALLAALHQTAQAQTARTPRQLIEDLDVEVRRILESGKPDKTPEDAERAAADEIAALVRSAEGHLSLTDIDQRGRTPLMLAAAGGYPLVVQALLADPSVKLRVNQPDAAGATAWIVASFAPTLTLVACQPGTLTRERYVLLPPYLRRMSHLLKTNAAAVGEVMALLQQGGAEADEAAAKRLWLAQCPNATPALREALAGNRLTQTLVNEALARQREFNDAARKDVMQLPEKPPEGMKFTREDKGRNGAPLPALDVQQLHCAHMEKPQVGTLQWSGNVRIRAVVRTRGGVVETVDFETMSSRPPASKFMDYFRAVILRALAGYQCKGEHTFEQEFEFNYS
;
A
#
# COMPACT_ATOMS: atom_id res chain seq x y z
N MET A 1 -2.77 -47.02 51.68
CA MET A 1 -2.95 -46.84 50.22
C MET A 1 -3.33 -45.40 49.95
N GLN A 2 -2.38 -44.54 49.59
CA GLN A 2 -2.58 -43.19 49.03
C GLN A 2 -1.20 -42.52 48.92
N CYS A 3 -0.43 -42.81 47.86
CA CYS A 3 0.75 -42.01 47.51
C CYS A 3 1.27 -42.27 46.08
N VAL A 4 0.39 -42.69 45.15
CA VAL A 4 0.76 -42.93 43.74
C VAL A 4 0.01 -42.00 42.78
N GLY A 5 -1.03 -41.31 43.24
CA GLY A 5 -1.87 -40.44 42.39
C GLY A 5 -1.29 -39.06 42.07
N ALA A 6 -0.35 -38.54 42.87
CA ALA A 6 0.15 -37.18 42.70
C ALA A 6 1.29 -37.05 41.67
N LEU A 7 2.07 -38.12 41.42
CA LEU A 7 3.20 -38.06 40.48
C LEU A 7 2.76 -38.17 39.01
N LEU A 8 1.63 -38.83 38.71
CA LEU A 8 1.12 -38.96 37.34
C LEU A 8 0.43 -37.68 36.82
N LEU A 9 -0.07 -36.82 37.70
CA LEU A 9 -0.66 -35.53 37.31
C LEU A 9 0.38 -34.46 36.99
N ALA A 10 1.59 -34.55 37.56
CA ALA A 10 2.68 -33.61 37.25
C ALA A 10 3.36 -33.91 35.88
N LEU A 11 3.39 -35.17 35.44
CA LEU A 11 3.93 -35.57 34.14
C LEU A 11 2.96 -35.31 32.98
N LEU A 12 1.64 -35.25 33.22
CA LEU A 12 0.64 -34.88 32.21
C LEU A 12 0.48 -33.36 32.05
N ALA A 13 0.81 -32.58 33.08
CA ALA A 13 0.85 -31.11 33.00
C ALA A 13 2.11 -30.58 32.29
N ALA A 14 3.21 -31.33 32.30
CA ALA A 14 4.44 -30.98 31.59
C ALA A 14 4.40 -31.22 30.07
N LEU A 15 3.38 -31.94 29.56
CA LEU A 15 3.17 -32.21 28.13
C LEU A 15 2.13 -31.27 27.47
N HIS A 16 1.49 -30.39 28.24
CA HIS A 16 0.54 -29.38 27.72
C HIS A 16 1.15 -27.99 27.53
N GLN A 17 2.43 -27.80 27.86
CA GLN A 17 3.23 -26.72 27.28
C GLN A 17 3.84 -27.20 25.97
N THR A 18 3.00 -27.66 25.05
CA THR A 18 3.30 -27.43 23.65
C THR A 18 3.37 -25.91 23.53
N ALA A 19 4.59 -25.39 23.45
CA ALA A 19 4.85 -24.14 22.78
C ALA A 19 3.88 -24.08 21.61
N GLN A 20 2.95 -23.12 21.62
CA GLN A 20 2.34 -22.72 20.37
C GLN A 20 3.56 -22.35 19.52
N ALA A 21 3.98 -23.27 18.65
CA ALA A 21 4.95 -22.98 17.63
C ALA A 21 4.26 -21.89 16.83
N GLN A 22 4.58 -20.64 17.19
CA GLN A 22 4.08 -19.47 16.51
C GLN A 22 4.53 -19.70 15.08
N THR A 23 3.57 -20.06 14.22
CA THR A 23 3.85 -20.45 12.84
C THR A 23 4.76 -19.38 12.27
N ALA A 24 5.97 -19.77 11.86
CA ALA A 24 6.98 -18.82 11.40
C ALA A 24 6.36 -17.92 10.35
N ARG A 25 6.44 -16.60 10.56
CA ARG A 25 5.84 -15.63 9.65
C ARG A 25 6.55 -15.72 8.30
N THR A 26 5.77 -15.70 7.22
CA THR A 26 6.35 -15.66 5.88
C THR A 26 6.98 -14.28 5.61
N PRO A 27 7.93 -14.18 4.67
CA PRO A 27 8.50 -12.88 4.27
C PRO A 27 7.44 -11.85 3.86
N ARG A 28 6.35 -12.29 3.21
CA ARG A 28 5.22 -11.42 2.90
C ARG A 28 4.60 -10.85 4.17
N GLN A 29 4.25 -11.70 5.12
CA GLN A 29 3.66 -11.26 6.39
C GLN A 29 4.59 -10.31 7.15
N LEU A 30 5.90 -10.56 7.13
CA LEU A 30 6.89 -9.66 7.75
C LEU A 30 6.93 -8.28 7.08
N ILE A 31 6.83 -8.21 5.74
CA ILE A 31 6.79 -6.94 5.00
C ILE A 31 5.47 -6.19 5.25
N GLU A 32 4.35 -6.91 5.30
CA GLU A 32 3.04 -6.32 5.60
C GLU A 32 2.97 -5.79 7.05
N ASP A 33 3.56 -6.53 7.99
CA ASP A 33 3.72 -6.09 9.39
C ASP A 33 4.64 -4.87 9.48
N LEU A 34 5.73 -4.85 8.69
CA LEU A 34 6.65 -3.73 8.62
C LEU A 34 5.96 -2.45 8.14
N ASP A 35 5.15 -2.51 7.08
CA ASP A 35 4.39 -1.35 6.60
C ASP A 35 3.50 -0.74 7.70
N VAL A 36 2.80 -1.60 8.43
CA VAL A 36 1.92 -1.18 9.53
C VAL A 36 2.73 -0.54 10.66
N GLU A 37 3.86 -1.14 11.04
CA GLU A 37 4.71 -0.65 12.12
C GLU A 37 5.37 0.68 11.76
N VAL A 38 5.88 0.81 10.53
CA VAL A 38 6.46 2.06 10.01
C VAL A 38 5.41 3.18 10.05
N ARG A 39 4.19 2.92 9.59
CA ARG A 39 3.10 3.90 9.68
C ARG A 39 2.85 4.30 11.13
N ARG A 40 2.72 3.34 12.05
CA ARG A 40 2.45 3.60 13.47
C ARG A 40 3.54 4.46 14.11
N ILE A 41 4.81 4.19 13.78
CA ILE A 41 5.96 4.99 14.23
C ILE A 41 5.86 6.43 13.73
N LEU A 42 5.58 6.60 12.44
CA LEU A 42 5.45 7.93 11.83
C LEU A 42 4.20 8.69 12.33
N GLU A 43 3.15 7.97 12.73
CA GLU A 43 1.93 8.53 13.29
C GLU A 43 2.08 8.98 14.74
N SER A 44 2.77 8.19 15.57
CA SER A 44 2.93 8.43 17.01
C SER A 44 3.77 9.66 17.34
N GLY A 45 4.70 10.05 16.44
CA GLY A 45 5.60 11.19 16.63
C GLY A 45 6.58 11.05 17.79
N LYS A 46 6.70 9.86 18.41
CA LYS A 46 7.57 9.58 19.57
C LYS A 46 8.60 8.49 19.19
N PRO A 47 9.90 8.82 19.12
CA PRO A 47 10.90 7.98 18.50
C PRO A 47 11.55 7.00 19.48
N ASP A 48 10.75 6.25 20.26
CA ASP A 48 11.32 5.11 20.99
C ASP A 48 11.85 4.04 20.01
N LYS A 49 11.36 4.10 18.76
CA LYS A 49 11.75 3.26 17.63
C LYS A 49 11.66 4.06 16.34
N THR A 50 12.62 3.90 15.44
CA THR A 50 12.62 4.51 14.11
C THR A 50 12.06 3.55 13.04
N PRO A 51 11.61 4.06 11.87
CA PRO A 51 11.27 3.19 10.74
C PRO A 51 12.42 2.24 10.35
N GLU A 52 13.67 2.70 10.45
CA GLU A 52 14.87 1.91 10.18
C GLU A 52 15.07 0.79 11.21
N ASP A 53 14.74 1.01 12.49
CA ASP A 53 14.76 -0.04 13.52
C ASP A 53 13.68 -1.10 13.24
N ALA A 54 12.50 -0.68 12.77
CA ALA A 54 11.45 -1.61 12.37
C ALA A 54 11.88 -2.43 11.15
N GLU A 55 12.47 -1.79 10.15
CA GLU A 55 12.98 -2.47 8.95
C GLU A 55 14.09 -3.46 9.28
N ARG A 56 15.03 -3.08 10.14
CA ARG A 56 16.12 -3.96 10.60
C ARG A 56 15.57 -5.20 11.30
N ALA A 57 14.58 -5.04 12.17
CA ALA A 57 13.94 -6.18 12.83
C ALA A 57 13.29 -7.14 11.82
N ALA A 58 12.56 -6.62 10.82
CA ALA A 58 11.98 -7.44 9.77
C ALA A 58 13.05 -8.14 8.90
N ALA A 59 14.13 -7.44 8.57
CA ALA A 59 15.26 -7.99 7.82
C ALA A 59 15.98 -9.10 8.59
N ASP A 60 16.17 -8.95 9.91
CA ASP A 60 16.78 -9.97 10.77
C ASP A 60 15.96 -11.26 10.82
N GLU A 61 14.62 -11.15 10.87
CA GLU A 61 13.70 -12.28 10.81
C GLU A 61 13.76 -12.99 9.45
N ILE A 62 13.81 -12.24 8.34
CA ILE A 62 13.97 -12.81 7.00
C ILE A 62 15.34 -13.49 6.87
N ALA A 63 16.41 -12.86 7.36
CA ALA A 63 17.74 -13.45 7.34
C ALA A 63 17.81 -14.73 8.19
N ALA A 64 17.09 -14.79 9.31
CA ALA A 64 16.95 -16.02 10.10
C ALA A 64 16.23 -17.12 9.30
N LEU A 65 15.18 -16.78 8.55
CA LEU A 65 14.49 -17.73 7.68
C LEU A 65 15.44 -18.27 6.60
N VAL A 66 16.17 -17.40 5.89
CA VAL A 66 17.16 -17.78 4.87
C VAL A 66 18.22 -18.73 5.44
N ARG A 67 18.72 -18.48 6.66
CA ARG A 67 19.68 -19.38 7.32
C ARG A 67 19.08 -20.70 7.77
N SER A 68 17.80 -20.72 8.13
CA SER A 68 17.12 -21.93 8.65
C SER A 68 16.80 -22.94 7.56
N ALA A 69 16.54 -22.48 6.33
CA ALA A 69 16.24 -23.32 5.18
C ALA A 69 16.54 -22.55 3.89
N GLU A 70 17.69 -22.82 3.28
CA GLU A 70 18.01 -22.28 1.96
C GLU A 70 16.96 -22.72 0.93
N GLY A 71 16.50 -21.79 0.09
CA GLY A 71 15.48 -22.06 -0.92
C GLY A 71 14.09 -22.32 -0.35
N HIS A 72 13.81 -21.86 0.88
CA HIS A 72 12.48 -21.95 1.47
C HIS A 72 11.44 -21.31 0.54
N LEU A 73 10.40 -22.06 0.15
CA LEU A 73 9.43 -21.65 -0.89
C LEU A 73 8.83 -20.26 -0.62
N SER A 74 8.56 -19.95 0.66
CA SER A 74 8.00 -18.65 1.06
C SER A 74 8.86 -17.43 0.73
N LEU A 75 10.16 -17.59 0.45
CA LEU A 75 11.03 -16.50 0.00
C LEU A 75 10.67 -16.02 -1.42
N THR A 76 10.00 -16.86 -2.20
CA THR A 76 9.67 -16.58 -3.60
C THR A 76 8.18 -16.75 -3.92
N ASP A 77 7.34 -16.93 -2.90
CA ASP A 77 5.89 -17.06 -3.04
C ASP A 77 5.24 -15.78 -3.55
N ILE A 78 4.38 -15.91 -4.57
CA ILE A 78 3.71 -14.78 -5.21
C ILE A 78 2.32 -14.51 -4.62
N ASP A 79 1.90 -13.25 -4.63
CA ASP A 79 0.53 -12.88 -4.26
C ASP A 79 -0.44 -13.03 -5.45
N GLN A 80 -1.70 -12.61 -5.29
CA GLN A 80 -2.71 -12.69 -6.35
C GLN A 80 -2.37 -11.83 -7.59
N ARG A 81 -1.52 -10.81 -7.41
CA ARG A 81 -0.97 -9.96 -8.47
C ARG A 81 0.32 -10.54 -9.07
N GLY A 82 0.76 -11.71 -8.62
CA GLY A 82 1.99 -12.34 -9.09
C GLY A 82 3.25 -11.75 -8.45
N ARG A 83 3.12 -10.94 -7.39
CA ARG A 83 4.24 -10.20 -6.80
C ARG A 83 4.97 -11.05 -5.77
N THR A 84 6.29 -11.12 -5.88
CA THR A 84 7.19 -11.80 -4.93
C THR A 84 7.41 -10.94 -3.68
N PRO A 85 7.92 -11.51 -2.56
CA PRO A 85 8.29 -10.70 -1.40
C PRO A 85 9.34 -9.63 -1.75
N LEU A 86 10.25 -9.94 -2.69
CA LEU A 86 11.24 -8.98 -3.19
C LEU A 86 10.59 -7.75 -3.85
N MET A 87 9.51 -7.93 -4.62
CA MET A 87 8.77 -6.82 -5.21
C MET A 87 8.05 -5.96 -4.16
N LEU A 88 7.49 -6.59 -3.12
CA LEU A 88 6.83 -5.87 -2.02
C LEU A 88 7.85 -5.02 -1.24
N ALA A 89 9.00 -5.60 -0.90
CA ALA A 89 10.09 -4.89 -0.25
C ALA A 89 10.63 -3.74 -1.11
N ALA A 90 10.75 -3.97 -2.41
CA ALA A 90 11.16 -2.96 -3.39
C ALA A 90 10.15 -1.80 -3.50
N ALA A 91 8.85 -2.10 -3.53
CA ALA A 91 7.78 -1.10 -3.55
C ALA A 91 7.75 -0.24 -2.28
N GLY A 92 7.98 -0.85 -1.12
CA GLY A 92 8.03 -0.18 0.18
C GLY A 92 9.27 0.70 0.38
N GLY A 93 10.31 0.48 -0.43
CA GLY A 93 11.59 1.16 -0.29
C GLY A 93 12.39 0.66 0.92
N TYR A 94 12.44 -0.66 1.12
CA TYR A 94 13.09 -1.32 2.26
C TYR A 94 14.43 -1.98 1.87
N PRO A 95 15.55 -1.22 1.79
CA PRO A 95 16.84 -1.77 1.36
C PRO A 95 17.37 -2.92 2.23
N LEU A 96 17.21 -2.88 3.56
CA LEU A 96 17.66 -3.96 4.45
C LEU A 96 16.90 -5.25 4.21
N VAL A 97 15.59 -5.14 3.97
CA VAL A 97 14.76 -6.30 3.63
C VAL A 97 15.11 -6.86 2.25
N VAL A 98 15.34 -5.98 1.27
CA VAL A 98 15.81 -6.37 -0.08
C VAL A 98 17.15 -7.10 0.01
N GLN A 99 18.09 -6.58 0.80
CA GLN A 99 19.39 -7.19 1.03
C GLN A 99 19.25 -8.58 1.69
N ALA A 100 18.41 -8.71 2.73
CA ALA A 100 18.17 -9.97 3.41
C ALA A 100 17.55 -11.03 2.48
N LEU A 101 16.59 -10.64 1.64
CA LEU A 101 15.98 -11.54 0.65
C LEU A 101 16.99 -12.00 -0.41
N LEU A 102 17.80 -11.08 -0.95
CA LEU A 102 18.82 -11.40 -1.97
C LEU A 102 20.00 -12.23 -1.44
N ALA A 103 20.08 -12.46 -0.12
CA ALA A 103 21.05 -13.39 0.44
C ALA A 103 20.76 -14.85 0.02
N ASP A 104 19.52 -15.19 -0.28
CA ASP A 104 19.12 -16.52 -0.72
C ASP A 104 19.28 -16.70 -2.25
N PRO A 105 19.96 -17.76 -2.72
CA PRO A 105 20.14 -18.01 -4.16
C PRO A 105 18.84 -18.20 -4.94
N SER A 106 17.78 -18.76 -4.35
CA SER A 106 16.49 -18.96 -5.02
C SER A 106 15.79 -17.63 -5.34
N VAL A 107 15.97 -16.62 -4.48
CA VAL A 107 15.47 -15.27 -4.71
C VAL A 107 16.23 -14.61 -5.87
N LYS A 108 17.57 -14.71 -5.88
CA LYS A 108 18.41 -14.20 -6.99
C LYS A 108 18.04 -14.85 -8.33
N LEU A 109 17.80 -16.16 -8.35
CA LEU A 109 17.39 -16.87 -9.56
C LEU A 109 16.08 -16.33 -10.15
N ARG A 110 15.20 -15.77 -9.30
CA ARG A 110 13.89 -15.22 -9.69
C ARG A 110 13.85 -13.69 -9.66
N VAL A 111 14.99 -13.01 -9.58
CA VAL A 111 15.07 -11.54 -9.43
C VAL A 111 14.38 -10.79 -10.57
N ASN A 112 14.44 -11.32 -11.79
CA ASN A 112 13.82 -10.76 -13.00
C ASN A 112 12.44 -11.35 -13.31
N GLN A 113 11.85 -12.14 -12.40
CA GLN A 113 10.49 -12.62 -12.60
C GLN A 113 9.53 -11.43 -12.65
N PRO A 114 8.67 -11.32 -13.67
CA PRO A 114 7.63 -10.31 -13.72
C PRO A 114 6.39 -10.71 -12.91
N ASP A 115 5.67 -9.71 -12.41
CA ASP A 115 4.32 -9.84 -11.87
C ASP A 115 3.27 -9.95 -12.99
N ALA A 116 1.98 -9.94 -12.63
CA ALA A 116 0.89 -10.03 -13.60
C ALA A 116 0.81 -8.81 -14.55
N ALA A 117 1.34 -7.66 -14.15
CA ALA A 117 1.41 -6.45 -14.96
C ALA A 117 2.68 -6.39 -15.82
N GLY A 118 3.59 -7.37 -15.69
CA GLY A 118 4.87 -7.37 -16.38
C GLY A 118 5.99 -6.63 -15.64
N ALA A 119 5.76 -6.18 -14.41
CA ALA A 119 6.75 -5.44 -13.63
C ALA A 119 7.67 -6.40 -12.86
N THR A 120 8.98 -6.20 -12.96
CA THR A 120 9.99 -6.87 -12.11
C THR A 120 10.20 -6.09 -10.81
N ALA A 121 10.95 -6.65 -9.85
CA ALA A 121 11.30 -5.93 -8.62
C ALA A 121 12.00 -4.58 -8.90
N TRP A 122 12.87 -4.52 -9.92
CA TRP A 122 13.55 -3.28 -10.31
C TRP A 122 12.57 -2.25 -10.90
N ILE A 123 11.64 -2.69 -11.76
CA ILE A 123 10.61 -1.82 -12.32
C ILE A 123 9.72 -1.25 -11.22
N VAL A 124 9.27 -2.08 -10.27
CA VAL A 124 8.43 -1.63 -9.15
C VAL A 124 9.20 -0.63 -8.25
N ALA A 125 10.48 -0.88 -7.96
CA ALA A 125 11.32 0.08 -7.23
C ALA A 125 11.41 1.42 -7.99
N SER A 126 11.58 1.37 -9.31
CA SER A 126 11.73 2.57 -10.15
C SER A 126 10.47 3.45 -10.18
N PHE A 127 9.28 2.88 -9.95
CA PHE A 127 8.05 3.64 -9.80
C PHE A 127 8.02 4.45 -8.51
N ALA A 128 8.73 4.01 -7.46
CA ALA A 128 8.77 4.62 -6.14
C ALA A 128 7.35 4.98 -5.62
N PRO A 129 6.42 4.02 -5.52
CA PRO A 129 5.00 4.33 -5.29
C PRO A 129 4.76 5.10 -3.97
N THR A 130 5.60 4.88 -2.96
CA THR A 130 5.60 5.61 -1.67
C THR A 130 5.98 7.09 -1.79
N LEU A 131 6.56 7.51 -2.92
CA LEU A 131 6.93 8.89 -3.25
C LEU A 131 6.07 9.48 -4.37
N THR A 132 5.53 8.66 -5.28
CA THR A 132 5.00 9.14 -6.56
C THR A 132 3.49 8.99 -6.72
N LEU A 133 2.75 8.65 -5.65
CA LEU A 133 1.28 8.52 -5.66
C LEU A 133 0.60 9.65 -6.42
N VAL A 134 0.90 10.91 -6.07
CA VAL A 134 0.24 12.08 -6.65
C VAL A 134 0.70 12.40 -8.09
N ALA A 135 1.79 11.80 -8.59
CA ALA A 135 2.16 11.85 -10.00
C ALA A 135 1.23 10.97 -10.85
N CYS A 136 0.91 9.77 -10.36
CA CYS A 136 -0.01 8.83 -11.02
C CYS A 136 -1.48 9.22 -10.82
N GLN A 137 -1.82 9.69 -9.62
CA GLN A 137 -3.18 9.92 -9.15
C GLN A 137 -3.38 11.36 -8.63
N PRO A 138 -3.28 12.38 -9.51
CA PRO A 138 -3.39 13.79 -9.08
C PRO A 138 -4.73 14.14 -8.43
N GLY A 139 -5.80 13.40 -8.70
CA GLY A 139 -7.12 13.62 -8.08
C GLY A 139 -7.16 13.33 -6.59
N THR A 140 -6.08 12.81 -6.01
CA THR A 140 -5.93 12.73 -4.55
C THR A 140 -5.70 14.10 -3.91
N LEU A 141 -5.20 15.08 -4.67
CA LEU A 141 -4.93 16.44 -4.21
C LEU A 141 -6.18 17.34 -4.33
N THR A 142 -7.20 17.02 -3.55
CA THR A 142 -8.46 17.77 -3.49
C THR A 142 -8.92 17.97 -2.05
N ARG A 143 -9.84 18.92 -1.84
CA ARG A 143 -10.40 19.17 -0.50
C ARG A 143 -11.11 17.95 0.07
N GLU A 144 -11.93 17.27 -0.74
CA GLU A 144 -12.70 16.12 -0.27
C GLU A 144 -11.78 14.94 0.16
N ARG A 145 -10.64 14.75 -0.54
CA ARG A 145 -9.73 13.62 -0.35
C ARG A 145 -8.56 13.90 0.59
N TYR A 146 -8.39 15.15 1.02
CA TYR A 146 -7.29 15.53 1.91
C TYR A 146 -7.20 14.65 3.17
N VAL A 147 -8.34 14.14 3.66
CA VAL A 147 -8.41 13.23 4.82
C VAL A 147 -7.62 11.92 4.64
N LEU A 148 -7.39 11.47 3.41
CA LEU A 148 -6.65 10.24 3.09
C LEU A 148 -5.13 10.46 2.97
N LEU A 149 -4.68 11.70 2.78
CA LEU A 149 -3.28 12.02 2.50
C LEU A 149 -2.30 11.90 3.69
N PRO A 150 -2.67 12.09 4.97
CA PRO A 150 -1.68 12.18 6.05
C PRO A 150 -0.72 10.99 6.17
N PRO A 151 -1.15 9.71 6.06
CA PRO A 151 -0.23 8.58 6.11
C PRO A 151 0.81 8.61 4.98
N TYR A 152 0.35 8.87 3.74
CA TYR A 152 1.23 9.04 2.58
C TYR A 152 2.23 10.17 2.78
N LEU A 153 1.78 11.36 3.22
CA LEU A 153 2.65 12.52 3.40
C LEU A 153 3.72 12.30 4.48
N ARG A 154 3.39 11.60 5.57
CA ARG A 154 4.37 11.25 6.61
C ARG A 154 5.43 10.30 6.06
N ARG A 155 5.02 9.25 5.34
CA ARG A 155 5.95 8.29 4.72
C ARG A 155 6.82 8.96 3.66
N MET A 156 6.22 9.75 2.77
CA MET A 156 6.93 10.52 1.76
C MET A 156 7.93 11.49 2.40
N SER A 157 7.52 12.25 3.42
CA SER A 157 8.42 13.18 4.13
C SER A 157 9.60 12.46 4.77
N HIS A 158 9.37 11.29 5.38
CA HIS A 158 10.44 10.48 5.96
C HIS A 158 11.45 10.02 4.89
N LEU A 159 10.98 9.42 3.79
CA LEU A 159 11.84 8.94 2.71
C LEU A 159 12.63 10.06 1.99
N LEU A 160 12.07 11.27 1.94
CA LEU A 160 12.78 12.44 1.40
C LEU A 160 13.87 12.96 2.36
N LYS A 161 13.63 12.90 3.69
CA LYS A 161 14.62 13.31 4.71
C LYS A 161 15.80 12.35 4.80
N THR A 162 15.57 11.07 4.55
CA THR A 162 16.62 10.05 4.41
C THR A 162 17.25 10.06 3.00
N ASN A 163 17.12 11.21 2.31
CA ASN A 163 17.72 11.58 1.02
C ASN A 163 17.20 10.88 -0.25
N ALA A 164 15.97 10.35 -0.30
CA ALA A 164 15.50 9.54 -1.45
C ALA A 164 16.46 8.39 -1.84
N ALA A 165 17.48 8.14 -1.00
CA ALA A 165 18.56 7.21 -1.20
C ALA A 165 18.02 5.78 -1.02
N ALA A 166 17.00 5.58 -0.18
CA ALA A 166 16.39 4.27 0.01
C ALA A 166 15.90 3.63 -1.31
N VAL A 167 15.27 4.42 -2.20
CA VAL A 167 14.82 3.89 -3.50
C VAL A 167 16.01 3.62 -4.43
N GLY A 168 16.97 4.54 -4.49
CA GLY A 168 18.19 4.35 -5.29
C GLY A 168 19.04 3.18 -4.80
N GLU A 169 19.13 2.97 -3.50
CA GLU A 169 19.81 1.87 -2.82
C GLU A 169 19.09 0.55 -3.09
N VAL A 170 17.76 0.50 -2.97
CA VAL A 170 16.97 -0.66 -3.39
C VAL A 170 17.26 -1.02 -4.84
N MET A 171 17.23 -0.06 -5.77
CA MET A 171 17.52 -0.31 -7.19
C MET A 171 18.96 -0.83 -7.38
N ALA A 172 19.93 -0.25 -6.67
CA ALA A 172 21.33 -0.69 -6.72
C ALA A 172 21.52 -2.12 -6.17
N LEU A 173 20.90 -2.44 -5.02
CA LEU A 173 20.91 -3.78 -4.43
C LEU A 173 20.28 -4.80 -5.37
N LEU A 174 19.16 -4.46 -6.00
CA LEU A 174 18.51 -5.32 -6.99
C LEU A 174 19.45 -5.60 -8.18
N GLN A 175 20.11 -4.59 -8.73
CA GLN A 175 21.08 -4.77 -9.82
C GLN A 175 22.28 -5.61 -9.40
N GLN A 176 22.81 -5.40 -8.18
CA GLN A 176 23.86 -6.26 -7.60
C GLN A 176 23.39 -7.71 -7.42
N GLY A 177 22.10 -7.90 -7.15
CA GLY A 177 21.43 -9.20 -7.11
C GLY A 177 21.14 -9.83 -8.47
N GLY A 178 21.49 -9.17 -9.59
CA GLY A 178 21.27 -9.65 -10.95
C GLY A 178 20.01 -9.10 -11.64
N ALA A 179 19.33 -8.12 -11.05
CA ALA A 179 18.17 -7.49 -11.68
C ALA A 179 18.57 -6.68 -12.92
N GLU A 180 17.79 -6.82 -13.99
CA GLU A 180 17.92 -6.04 -15.21
C GLU A 180 17.25 -4.66 -15.05
N ALA A 181 17.98 -3.62 -15.41
CA ALA A 181 17.47 -2.24 -15.42
C ALA A 181 16.88 -1.90 -16.79
N ASP A 182 15.57 -2.13 -16.95
CA ASP A 182 14.83 -1.78 -18.17
C ASP A 182 13.96 -0.52 -17.95
N GLU A 183 14.58 0.65 -18.10
CA GLU A 183 13.89 1.96 -18.01
C GLU A 183 12.80 2.11 -19.09
N ALA A 184 12.98 1.53 -20.27
CA ALA A 184 12.02 1.66 -21.36
C ALA A 184 10.74 0.87 -21.07
N ALA A 185 10.87 -0.37 -20.59
CA ALA A 185 9.75 -1.15 -20.10
C ALA A 185 9.10 -0.49 -18.89
N ALA A 186 9.89 0.03 -17.94
CA ALA A 186 9.37 0.71 -16.76
C ALA A 186 8.51 1.93 -17.15
N LYS A 187 8.98 2.81 -18.03
CA LYS A 187 8.20 3.96 -18.53
C LYS A 187 6.90 3.55 -19.19
N ARG A 188 6.96 2.54 -20.08
CA ARG A 188 5.78 2.01 -20.78
C ARG A 188 4.75 1.45 -19.80
N LEU A 189 5.19 0.67 -18.82
CA LEU A 189 4.32 0.08 -17.80
C LEU A 189 3.72 1.15 -16.89
N TRP A 190 4.52 2.12 -16.45
CA TRP A 190 4.01 3.24 -15.65
C TRP A 190 2.93 4.02 -16.40
N LEU A 191 3.15 4.36 -17.67
CA LEU A 191 2.17 5.07 -18.49
C LEU A 191 0.89 4.25 -18.74
N ALA A 192 1.00 2.92 -18.84
CA ALA A 192 -0.16 2.04 -18.94
C ALA A 192 -0.97 1.98 -17.64
N GLN A 193 -0.29 2.02 -16.49
CA GLN A 193 -0.92 1.98 -15.17
C GLN A 193 -1.43 3.36 -14.71
N CYS A 194 -0.84 4.45 -15.18
CA CYS A 194 -1.12 5.82 -14.76
C CYS A 194 -1.72 6.65 -15.91
N PRO A 195 -3.01 6.47 -16.23
CA PRO A 195 -3.64 7.07 -17.42
C PRO A 195 -3.73 8.59 -17.38
N ASN A 196 -3.61 9.20 -16.19
CA ASN A 196 -3.73 10.65 -15.98
C ASN A 196 -2.42 11.43 -16.22
N ALA A 197 -1.41 10.80 -16.82
CA ALA A 197 -0.17 11.49 -17.19
C ALA A 197 -0.47 12.65 -18.16
N THR A 198 -0.06 13.87 -17.81
CA THR A 198 -0.21 15.04 -18.68
C THR A 198 0.68 14.92 -19.91
N PRO A 199 0.38 15.62 -21.03
CA PRO A 199 1.29 15.67 -22.18
C PRO A 199 2.71 16.08 -21.79
N ALA A 200 2.85 17.10 -20.92
CA ALA A 200 4.14 17.56 -20.42
C ALA A 200 4.89 16.47 -19.63
N LEU A 201 4.20 15.71 -18.78
CA LEU A 201 4.82 14.59 -18.05
C LEU A 201 5.25 13.47 -19.00
N ARG A 202 4.45 13.14 -20.02
CA ARG A 202 4.81 12.15 -21.04
C ARG A 202 6.07 12.55 -21.80
N GLU A 203 6.17 13.82 -22.17
CA GLU A 203 7.36 14.38 -22.81
C GLU A 203 8.59 14.32 -21.89
N ALA A 204 8.43 14.75 -20.63
CA ALA A 204 9.50 14.67 -19.63
C ALA A 204 10.01 13.24 -19.42
N LEU A 205 9.11 12.25 -19.41
CA LEU A 205 9.45 10.83 -19.28
C LEU A 205 10.19 10.29 -20.51
N ALA A 206 9.98 10.83 -21.71
CA ALA A 206 10.69 10.39 -22.90
C ALA A 206 12.20 10.65 -22.79
N GLY A 207 12.59 11.81 -22.26
CA GLY A 207 14.00 12.25 -22.21
C GLY A 207 14.75 11.97 -20.90
N ASN A 208 14.06 11.69 -19.80
CA ASN A 208 14.68 11.65 -18.46
C ASN A 208 14.56 10.28 -17.77
N ARG A 209 15.30 10.09 -16.66
CA ARG A 209 15.16 8.89 -15.81
C ARG A 209 13.77 8.82 -15.19
N LEU A 210 13.14 7.65 -15.20
CA LEU A 210 11.75 7.48 -14.72
C LEU A 210 11.59 7.96 -13.28
N THR A 211 12.33 7.37 -12.34
CA THR A 211 12.20 7.64 -10.90
C THR A 211 12.33 9.13 -10.58
N GLN A 212 13.39 9.78 -11.09
CA GLN A 212 13.65 11.19 -10.83
C GLN A 212 12.53 12.08 -11.39
N THR A 213 12.04 11.77 -12.59
CA THR A 213 10.96 12.53 -13.24
C THR A 213 9.68 12.44 -12.42
N LEU A 214 9.30 11.22 -12.00
CA LEU A 214 8.08 10.99 -11.22
C LEU A 214 8.15 11.61 -9.83
N VAL A 215 9.29 11.51 -9.15
CA VAL A 215 9.48 12.14 -7.83
C VAL A 215 9.42 13.66 -7.97
N ASN A 216 10.05 14.25 -8.98
CA ASN A 216 10.00 15.69 -9.23
C ASN A 216 8.57 16.16 -9.52
N GLU A 217 7.83 15.43 -10.35
CA GLU A 217 6.42 15.72 -10.64
C GLU A 217 5.56 15.65 -9.37
N ALA A 218 5.74 14.60 -8.56
CA ALA A 218 4.98 14.43 -7.32
C ALA A 218 5.25 15.57 -6.33
N LEU A 219 6.52 15.94 -6.17
CA LEU A 219 6.94 17.06 -5.34
C LEU A 219 6.41 18.40 -5.85
N ALA A 220 6.41 18.63 -7.16
CA ALA A 220 5.87 19.85 -7.76
C ALA A 220 4.38 19.98 -7.45
N ARG A 221 3.59 18.94 -7.75
CA ARG A 221 2.14 18.92 -7.45
C ARG A 221 1.83 19.11 -5.97
N GLN A 222 2.59 18.45 -5.09
CA GLN A 222 2.39 18.60 -3.65
C GLN A 222 2.72 20.03 -3.18
N ARG A 223 3.78 20.65 -3.70
CA ARG A 223 4.13 22.05 -3.38
C ARG A 223 3.02 23.00 -3.83
N GLU A 224 2.56 22.86 -5.08
CA GLU A 224 1.47 23.68 -5.62
C GLU A 224 0.20 23.56 -4.76
N PHE A 225 -0.19 22.33 -4.40
CA PHE A 225 -1.33 22.09 -3.53
C PHE A 225 -1.15 22.73 -2.14
N ASN A 226 0.02 22.56 -1.53
CA ASN A 226 0.32 23.14 -0.21
C ASN A 226 0.34 24.67 -0.25
N ASP A 227 0.90 25.27 -1.29
CA ASP A 227 0.98 26.72 -1.46
C ASP A 227 -0.42 27.33 -1.69
N ALA A 228 -1.26 26.66 -2.48
CA ALA A 228 -2.66 27.04 -2.64
C ALA A 228 -3.43 26.92 -1.31
N ALA A 229 -3.27 25.81 -0.59
CA ALA A 229 -3.90 25.59 0.71
C ALA A 229 -3.52 26.65 1.75
N ARG A 230 -2.25 27.10 1.75
CA ARG A 230 -1.75 28.17 2.63
C ARG A 230 -2.33 29.54 2.32
N LYS A 231 -2.60 29.83 1.04
CA LYS A 231 -3.16 31.10 0.60
C LYS A 231 -4.65 31.17 0.93
N ASP A 232 -5.40 30.16 0.50
CA ASP A 232 -6.83 30.03 0.74
C ASP A 232 -7.27 28.59 0.43
N VAL A 233 -7.69 27.85 1.46
CA VAL A 233 -8.18 26.48 1.32
C VAL A 233 -9.35 26.41 0.32
N MET A 234 -10.14 27.46 0.16
CA MET A 234 -11.27 27.49 -0.78
C MET A 234 -10.85 27.52 -2.25
N GLN A 235 -9.58 27.85 -2.56
CA GLN A 235 -9.03 27.81 -3.92
C GLN A 235 -8.62 26.40 -4.35
N LEU A 236 -8.56 25.44 -3.42
CA LEU A 236 -8.25 24.05 -3.75
C LEU A 236 -9.41 23.41 -4.53
N PRO A 237 -9.11 22.55 -5.52
CA PRO A 237 -10.15 21.79 -6.20
C PRO A 237 -10.92 20.97 -5.17
N GLU A 238 -12.25 21.08 -5.21
CA GLU A 238 -13.10 20.34 -4.27
C GLU A 238 -13.06 18.83 -4.55
N LYS A 239 -13.08 18.48 -5.83
CA LYS A 239 -13.21 17.12 -6.36
C LYS A 239 -12.18 16.89 -7.47
N PRO A 240 -11.87 15.63 -7.81
CA PRO A 240 -11.08 15.29 -8.98
C PRO A 240 -11.69 15.91 -10.25
N PRO A 241 -10.86 16.33 -11.22
CA PRO A 241 -11.34 16.76 -12.54
C PRO A 241 -12.24 15.72 -13.21
N GLU A 242 -13.26 16.20 -13.92
CA GLU A 242 -14.12 15.33 -14.72
C GLU A 242 -13.30 14.58 -15.78
N GLY A 243 -13.59 13.28 -15.94
CA GLY A 243 -12.84 12.40 -16.86
C GLY A 243 -11.51 11.86 -16.32
N MET A 244 -11.11 12.22 -15.08
CA MET A 244 -9.97 11.56 -14.43
C MET A 244 -10.25 10.07 -14.24
N LYS A 245 -9.27 9.24 -14.60
CA LYS A 245 -9.38 7.78 -14.47
C LYS A 245 -8.62 7.32 -13.24
N PHE A 246 -9.29 6.68 -12.29
CA PHE A 246 -8.60 6.04 -11.18
C PHE A 246 -7.98 4.72 -11.63
N THR A 247 -6.73 4.47 -11.22
CA THR A 247 -6.04 3.20 -11.41
C THR A 247 -6.83 2.08 -10.74
N ARG A 248 -7.41 1.19 -11.55
CA ARG A 248 -7.97 -0.08 -11.10
C ARG A 248 -6.92 -1.14 -11.42
N GLU A 249 -6.39 -1.81 -10.39
CA GLU A 249 -5.66 -3.05 -10.60
C GLU A 249 -6.69 -4.16 -10.56
N ASP A 250 -7.23 -4.49 -11.73
CA ASP A 250 -8.32 -5.45 -11.90
C ASP A 250 -7.83 -6.81 -12.41
N LYS A 251 -6.57 -6.93 -12.82
CA LYS A 251 -6.02 -8.15 -13.44
C LYS A 251 -5.01 -8.86 -12.56
N GLY A 252 -5.31 -10.10 -12.23
CA GLY A 252 -4.39 -11.07 -11.64
C GLY A 252 -3.54 -11.77 -12.70
N ARG A 253 -2.81 -12.79 -12.27
CA ARG A 253 -1.93 -13.58 -13.15
C ARG A 253 -2.73 -14.16 -14.33
N ASN A 254 -2.19 -14.01 -15.55
CA ASN A 254 -2.80 -14.39 -16.83
C ASN A 254 -3.95 -13.49 -17.32
N GLY A 255 -4.12 -12.30 -16.76
CA GLY A 255 -5.15 -11.35 -17.18
C GLY A 255 -6.56 -11.68 -16.68
N ALA A 256 -6.69 -12.73 -15.85
CA ALA A 256 -7.93 -13.03 -15.15
C ALA A 256 -8.26 -11.90 -14.17
N PRO A 257 -9.55 -11.55 -13.96
CA PRO A 257 -9.91 -10.60 -12.93
C PRO A 257 -9.36 -11.02 -11.57
N LEU A 258 -8.82 -10.08 -10.79
CA LEU A 258 -8.55 -10.37 -9.37
C LEU A 258 -9.88 -10.77 -8.72
N PRO A 259 -9.89 -11.81 -7.87
CA PRO A 259 -11.11 -12.17 -7.15
C PRO A 259 -11.54 -10.96 -6.33
N ALA A 260 -12.84 -10.64 -6.35
CA ALA A 260 -13.38 -9.64 -5.43
C ALA A 260 -13.07 -10.11 -4.01
N LEU A 261 -12.15 -9.42 -3.34
CA LEU A 261 -11.86 -9.69 -1.94
C LEU A 261 -13.07 -9.22 -1.14
N ASP A 262 -13.77 -10.17 -0.53
CA ASP A 262 -14.72 -9.83 0.51
C ASP A 262 -13.91 -9.17 1.64
N VAL A 263 -14.40 -8.04 2.12
CA VAL A 263 -13.78 -7.30 3.21
C VAL A 263 -13.65 -8.17 4.48
N GLN A 264 -14.49 -9.19 4.64
CA GLN A 264 -14.37 -10.22 5.69
C GLN A 264 -13.10 -11.09 5.58
N GLN A 265 -12.50 -11.17 4.39
CA GLN A 265 -11.27 -11.91 4.13
C GLN A 265 -10.02 -11.06 4.42
N LEU A 266 -10.21 -9.77 4.74
CA LEU A 266 -9.12 -8.86 5.04
C LEU A 266 -8.77 -8.93 6.53
N HIS A 267 -7.47 -9.00 6.83
CA HIS A 267 -6.96 -8.94 8.20
C HIS A 267 -6.97 -7.50 8.69
N CYS A 268 -8.16 -7.03 9.10
CA CYS A 268 -8.43 -5.67 9.52
C CYS A 268 -8.39 -5.52 11.04
N ALA A 269 -7.55 -4.59 11.52
CA ALA A 269 -7.61 -4.08 12.89
C ALA A 269 -8.73 -3.06 13.06
N HIS A 270 -9.01 -2.26 12.03
CA HIS A 270 -10.03 -1.22 12.07
C HIS A 270 -10.67 -0.98 10.71
N MET A 271 -11.99 -0.84 10.71
CA MET A 271 -12.81 -0.42 9.58
C MET A 271 -14.01 0.35 10.13
N GLU A 272 -13.94 1.68 10.11
CA GLU A 272 -15.01 2.49 10.67
C GLU A 272 -16.28 2.39 9.86
N LYS A 273 -17.42 2.26 10.54
CA LYS A 273 -18.71 2.52 9.91
C LYS A 273 -18.84 4.04 9.68
N PRO A 274 -19.32 4.49 8.50
CA PRO A 274 -19.51 5.91 8.27
C PRO A 274 -20.49 6.53 9.29
N GLN A 275 -20.02 7.57 9.97
CA GLN A 275 -20.81 8.31 10.96
C GLN A 275 -21.59 9.41 10.27
N VAL A 276 -22.92 9.29 10.27
CA VAL A 276 -23.83 10.24 9.67
C VAL A 276 -24.42 11.12 10.77
N GLY A 277 -24.19 12.43 10.70
CA GLY A 277 -24.82 13.41 11.58
C GLY A 277 -26.28 13.70 11.20
N THR A 278 -26.90 14.64 11.91
CA THR A 278 -28.26 15.12 11.61
C THR A 278 -28.30 15.80 10.24
N LEU A 279 -29.16 15.30 9.35
CA LEU A 279 -29.30 15.80 7.99
C LEU A 279 -30.77 16.15 7.71
N GLN A 280 -31.02 17.35 7.19
CA GLN A 280 -32.35 17.77 6.73
C GLN A 280 -32.61 17.21 5.32
N TRP A 281 -32.68 15.88 5.23
CA TRP A 281 -32.90 15.14 3.99
C TRP A 281 -33.55 13.79 4.31
N SER A 282 -34.51 13.39 3.48
CA SER A 282 -35.14 12.07 3.53
C SER A 282 -34.92 11.36 2.20
N GLY A 283 -34.58 10.08 2.24
CA GLY A 283 -34.43 9.24 1.06
C GLY A 283 -33.47 8.08 1.27
N ASN A 284 -33.21 7.39 0.16
CA ASN A 284 -32.19 6.36 0.07
C ASN A 284 -31.13 6.77 -0.96
N VAL A 285 -29.86 6.54 -0.65
CA VAL A 285 -28.79 6.63 -1.63
C VAL A 285 -27.82 5.46 -1.47
N ARG A 286 -27.42 4.88 -2.60
CA ARG A 286 -26.40 3.84 -2.69
C ARG A 286 -25.20 4.35 -3.48
N ILE A 287 -24.03 4.22 -2.86
CA ILE A 287 -22.74 4.64 -3.42
C ILE A 287 -21.79 3.45 -3.33
N ARG A 288 -21.17 3.07 -4.44
CA ARG A 288 -20.07 2.11 -4.45
C ARG A 288 -18.76 2.88 -4.40
N ALA A 289 -17.87 2.44 -3.52
CA ALA A 289 -16.50 2.91 -3.44
C ALA A 289 -15.56 1.81 -3.95
N VAL A 290 -14.71 2.13 -4.93
CA VAL A 290 -13.59 1.27 -5.35
C VAL A 290 -12.35 1.79 -4.65
N VAL A 291 -11.82 1.00 -3.71
CA VAL A 291 -10.80 1.42 -2.77
C VAL A 291 -9.49 0.72 -3.07
N ARG A 292 -8.40 1.49 -3.13
CA ARG A 292 -7.03 0.98 -3.20
C ARG A 292 -6.31 1.26 -1.90
N THR A 293 -5.60 0.25 -1.41
CA THR A 293 -4.78 0.34 -0.21
C THR A 293 -3.33 0.02 -0.49
N ARG A 294 -2.43 0.70 0.23
CA ARG A 294 -1.00 0.44 0.26
C ARG A 294 -0.49 0.53 1.69
N GLY A 295 0.35 -0.41 2.11
CA GLY A 295 0.87 -0.43 3.48
C GLY A 295 -0.23 -0.35 4.56
N GLY A 296 -1.39 -0.94 4.26
CA GLY A 296 -2.56 -0.95 5.13
C GLY A 296 -3.28 0.38 5.36
N VAL A 297 -3.10 1.36 4.48
CA VAL A 297 -3.91 2.60 4.41
C VAL A 297 -4.57 2.74 3.06
N VAL A 298 -5.68 3.48 3.02
CA VAL A 298 -6.35 3.85 1.77
C VAL A 298 -5.57 4.97 1.07
N GLU A 299 -5.09 4.71 -0.15
CA GLU A 299 -4.42 5.72 -0.99
C GLU A 299 -5.41 6.42 -1.92
N THR A 300 -6.31 5.66 -2.55
CA THR A 300 -7.27 6.20 -3.52
C THR A 300 -8.64 5.56 -3.38
N VAL A 301 -9.67 6.35 -3.66
CA VAL A 301 -11.08 5.91 -3.66
C VAL A 301 -11.76 6.43 -4.91
N ASP A 302 -12.40 5.59 -5.71
CA ASP A 302 -13.28 6.02 -6.79
C ASP A 302 -14.74 5.82 -6.37
N PHE A 303 -15.64 6.71 -6.77
CA PHE A 303 -17.05 6.66 -6.37
C PHE A 303 -17.96 6.46 -7.57
N GLU A 304 -18.78 5.41 -7.51
CA GLU A 304 -19.84 5.14 -8.47
C GLU A 304 -21.21 5.35 -7.78
N THR A 305 -22.04 6.21 -8.36
CA THR A 305 -23.41 6.43 -7.86
C THR A 305 -24.31 5.34 -8.43
N MET A 306 -24.92 4.55 -7.56
CA MET A 306 -25.75 3.40 -7.97
C MET A 306 -27.25 3.72 -7.97
N SER A 307 -27.67 4.77 -7.28
CA SER A 307 -29.07 5.19 -7.24
C SER A 307 -29.51 5.79 -8.57
N SER A 308 -30.66 5.35 -9.08
CA SER A 308 -31.25 5.87 -10.33
C SER A 308 -31.69 7.34 -10.25
N ARG A 309 -32.00 7.81 -9.04
CA ARG A 309 -32.32 9.21 -8.73
C ARG A 309 -31.46 9.68 -7.56
N PRO A 310 -30.21 10.10 -7.81
CA PRO A 310 -29.36 10.59 -6.74
C PRO A 310 -29.90 11.91 -6.16
N PRO A 311 -29.67 12.18 -4.87
CA PRO A 311 -30.02 13.47 -4.27
C PRO A 311 -29.20 14.63 -4.88
N ALA A 312 -29.58 15.86 -4.55
CA ALA A 312 -28.84 17.06 -4.98
C ALA A 312 -27.34 16.98 -4.60
N SER A 313 -26.46 17.58 -5.40
CA SER A 313 -24.99 17.46 -5.24
C SER A 313 -24.50 17.67 -3.81
N LYS A 314 -25.03 18.68 -3.09
CA LYS A 314 -24.64 18.95 -1.70
C LYS A 314 -24.78 17.74 -0.77
N PHE A 315 -25.79 16.90 -0.99
CA PHE A 315 -26.00 15.68 -0.22
C PHE A 315 -25.08 14.56 -0.68
N MET A 316 -24.88 14.41 -2.00
CA MET A 316 -23.87 13.49 -2.53
C MET A 316 -22.47 13.79 -2.00
N ASP A 317 -22.13 15.07 -1.88
CA ASP A 317 -20.84 15.53 -1.39
C ASP A 317 -20.69 15.26 0.11
N TYR A 318 -21.77 15.45 0.87
CA TYR A 318 -21.84 15.04 2.26
C TYR A 318 -21.63 13.52 2.45
N PHE A 319 -22.35 12.68 1.71
CA PHE A 319 -22.19 11.23 1.83
C PHE A 319 -20.80 10.75 1.41
N ARG A 320 -20.23 11.32 0.34
CA ARG A 320 -18.83 11.05 -0.05
C ARG A 320 -17.85 11.44 1.04
N ALA A 321 -17.99 12.62 1.65
CA ALA A 321 -17.13 13.05 2.75
C ALA A 321 -17.23 12.11 3.97
N VAL A 322 -18.44 11.64 4.30
CA VAL A 322 -18.69 10.68 5.38
C VAL A 322 -18.03 9.32 5.08
N ILE A 323 -18.11 8.83 3.85
CA ILE A 323 -17.41 7.59 3.43
C ILE A 323 -15.89 7.79 3.50
N LEU A 324 -15.35 8.89 2.94
CA LEU A 324 -13.91 9.16 2.94
C LEU A 324 -13.33 9.25 4.35
N ARG A 325 -14.07 9.85 5.30
CA ARG A 325 -13.65 9.91 6.71
C ARG A 325 -13.60 8.51 7.34
N ALA A 326 -14.57 7.66 7.06
CA ALA A 326 -14.58 6.28 7.54
C ALA A 326 -13.41 5.47 6.96
N LEU A 327 -13.16 5.61 5.66
CA LEU A 327 -12.05 4.97 4.95
C LEU A 327 -10.68 5.49 5.39
N ALA A 328 -10.58 6.73 5.87
CA ALA A 328 -9.34 7.25 6.46
C ALA A 328 -8.94 6.49 7.75
N GLY A 329 -9.92 5.89 8.45
CA GLY A 329 -9.69 5.01 9.60
C GLY A 329 -9.34 3.57 9.22
N TYR A 330 -9.26 3.22 7.93
CA TYR A 330 -8.98 1.86 7.49
C TYR A 330 -7.58 1.38 7.94
N GLN A 331 -7.55 0.24 8.62
CA GLN A 331 -6.31 -0.41 9.08
C GLN A 331 -6.39 -1.91 8.82
N CYS A 332 -6.00 -2.35 7.62
CA CYS A 332 -5.90 -3.76 7.30
C CYS A 332 -4.53 -4.08 6.72
N LYS A 333 -3.95 -5.21 7.08
CA LYS A 333 -2.59 -5.58 6.64
C LYS A 333 -2.56 -5.84 5.14
N GLY A 334 -1.46 -5.45 4.50
CA GLY A 334 -1.20 -5.71 3.09
C GLY A 334 -1.78 -4.66 2.14
N GLU A 335 -1.66 -4.96 0.86
CA GLU A 335 -2.14 -4.12 -0.23
C GLU A 335 -3.33 -4.78 -0.92
N HIS A 336 -4.43 -4.06 -1.06
CA HIS A 336 -5.71 -4.56 -1.58
C HIS A 336 -6.35 -3.56 -2.53
N THR A 337 -7.07 -4.09 -3.52
CA THR A 337 -8.11 -3.38 -4.24
C THR A 337 -9.43 -4.05 -3.89
N PHE A 338 -10.39 -3.31 -3.35
CA PHE A 338 -11.70 -3.86 -2.98
C PHE A 338 -12.83 -2.89 -3.32
N GLU A 339 -14.03 -3.44 -3.47
CA GLU A 339 -15.26 -2.66 -3.68
C GLU A 339 -16.12 -2.72 -2.42
N GLN A 340 -16.65 -1.58 -1.99
CA GLN A 340 -17.54 -1.48 -0.84
C GLN A 340 -18.77 -0.68 -1.23
N GLU A 341 -19.94 -1.28 -1.10
CA GLU A 341 -21.22 -0.59 -1.26
C GLU A 341 -21.66 0.01 0.07
N PHE A 342 -22.04 1.29 0.03
CA PHE A 342 -22.59 2.04 1.15
C PHE A 342 -24.03 2.42 0.85
N GLU A 343 -24.93 2.02 1.73
CA GLU A 343 -26.35 2.36 1.65
C GLU A 343 -26.72 3.29 2.81
N PHE A 344 -27.23 4.48 2.47
CA PHE A 344 -27.71 5.47 3.43
C PHE A 344 -29.23 5.56 3.32
N ASN A 345 -29.90 5.25 4.43
CA ASN A 345 -31.34 5.36 4.59
C ASN A 345 -31.62 6.46 5.61
N TYR A 346 -32.26 7.55 5.17
CA TYR A 346 -32.62 8.67 6.04
C TYR A 346 -34.13 8.89 5.93
N SER A 347 -34.81 8.88 7.07
CA SER A 347 -36.26 9.04 7.19
C SER A 347 -36.60 10.42 7.72
#